data_AF-A0A9D1HLB8-F1
#
_entry.id   AF-A0A9D1HLB8-F1
#
_cell.length_a   1.000
_cell.length_b   1.000
_cell.length_c   1.000
_cell.angle_alpha   90.00
_cell.angle_beta   90.00
_cell.angle_gamma   90.00
#
_symmetry.space_group_name_H-M   'P 1'
#
loop_
_entity.id
_entity.type
_entity.pdbx_description
1 polymer ?
#
loop_
_entity_poly.entity_id
_entity_poly.type
_entity_poly.pdbx_seq_one_letter_code
_entity_poly.pdbx_strand_id
1 'polypeptide(L)'
;MMSKVYVCPICGYTYDPDKEGIPFEELPSSWVCPWCKAPKALFEERSLEPEPEEQHTVQPVKEEIRPLNYLEAAVLCSNLARGCEKQYLFEEADHFNALAAHFEKLEPVPTEGTVTLMKECLQEDLTHYQPALRQEAQAAKDRGVLRALTWQEKVTMLLESLLVRYETEGETMLEGVPIYVCSICGFIYVGDDVPEICPVCKVPGWKLTKIEGGDFR
;
A
#
# COMPACT_ATOMS: atom_id res chain seq x y z
N MET A 1 29.29 -11.38 18.60
CA MET A 1 27.87 -11.49 18.98
C MET A 1 27.08 -11.37 17.69
N MET A 2 26.09 -12.21 17.46
CA MET A 2 25.22 -12.03 16.29
C MET A 2 24.34 -10.82 16.59
N SER A 3 24.63 -9.69 15.96
CA SER A 3 23.84 -8.49 16.04
C SER A 3 22.51 -8.70 15.34
N LYS A 4 21.44 -8.33 16.03
CA LYS A 4 20.08 -8.32 15.51
C LYS A 4 20.00 -7.25 14.44
N VAL A 5 19.40 -7.57 13.29
CA VAL A 5 19.09 -6.58 12.25
C VAL A 5 17.60 -6.29 12.27
N TYR A 6 17.22 -5.05 11.96
CA TYR A 6 15.83 -4.61 12.00
C TYR A 6 15.39 -4.30 10.57
N VAL A 7 14.34 -4.95 10.12
CA VAL A 7 13.89 -4.88 8.72
C VAL A 7 12.56 -4.17 8.65
N CYS A 8 12.47 -3.17 7.78
CA CYS A 8 11.20 -2.53 7.45
C CYS A 8 10.34 -3.51 6.61
N PRO A 9 9.15 -3.92 7.06
CA PRO A 9 8.31 -4.89 6.34
C PRO A 9 7.76 -4.33 5.02
N ILE A 10 7.60 -3.00 4.93
CA ILE A 10 7.10 -2.29 3.73
C ILE A 10 8.13 -2.31 2.60
N CYS A 11 9.36 -1.83 2.83
CA CYS A 11 10.35 -1.62 1.77
C CYS A 11 11.55 -2.57 1.79
N GLY A 12 11.76 -3.29 2.90
CA GLY A 12 12.90 -4.15 3.13
C GLY A 12 14.19 -3.43 3.51
N TYR A 13 14.15 -2.13 3.87
CA TYR A 13 15.33 -1.46 4.43
C TYR A 13 15.78 -2.18 5.70
N THR A 14 17.06 -2.51 5.77
CA THR A 14 17.67 -3.19 6.93
C THR A 14 18.52 -2.19 7.70
N TYR A 15 18.18 -1.97 8.96
CA TYR A 15 19.01 -1.27 9.93
C TYR A 15 19.91 -2.28 10.65
N ASP A 16 21.21 -2.03 10.63
CA ASP A 16 22.23 -2.87 11.26
C ASP A 16 22.96 -2.04 12.33
N PRO A 17 22.67 -2.25 13.63
CA PRO A 17 23.26 -1.47 14.72
C PRO A 17 24.79 -1.50 14.73
N ASP A 18 25.41 -2.58 14.26
CA ASP A 18 26.88 -2.70 14.23
C ASP A 18 27.49 -1.81 13.15
N LYS A 19 26.78 -1.59 12.05
CA LYS A 19 27.22 -0.69 10.96
C LYS A 19 26.92 0.77 11.28
N GLU A 20 25.76 1.03 11.87
CA GLU A 20 25.29 2.39 12.15
C GLU A 20 25.87 2.94 13.47
N GLY A 21 26.34 2.07 14.36
CA GLY A 21 26.96 2.44 15.63
C GLY A 21 25.98 2.90 16.72
N ILE A 22 24.66 2.83 16.44
CA ILE A 22 23.58 3.20 17.37
C ILE A 22 22.65 2.00 17.52
N PRO A 23 22.37 1.51 18.76
CA PRO A 23 21.35 0.49 18.99
C PRO A 23 19.99 0.93 18.46
N PHE A 24 19.24 0.02 17.82
CA PHE A 24 17.96 0.37 17.21
C PHE A 24 16.97 0.91 18.25
N GLU A 25 16.99 0.36 19.47
CA GLU A 25 16.17 0.78 20.60
C GLU A 25 16.43 2.24 21.00
N GLU A 26 17.66 2.72 20.85
CA GLU A 26 18.08 4.08 21.21
C GLU A 26 17.69 5.12 20.15
N LEU A 27 17.25 4.71 18.96
CA LEU A 27 16.73 5.64 17.97
C LEU A 27 15.52 6.41 18.51
N PRO A 28 15.39 7.72 18.21
CA PRO A 28 14.21 8.51 18.60
C PRO A 28 12.91 7.87 18.11
N SER A 29 11.80 8.10 18.83
CA SER A 29 10.47 7.66 18.39
C SER A 29 10.02 8.33 17.09
N SER A 30 10.54 9.52 16.80
CA SER A 30 10.34 10.26 15.54
C SER A 30 11.20 9.77 14.39
N TRP A 31 12.06 8.77 14.60
CA TRP A 31 12.86 8.19 13.53
C TRP A 31 11.94 7.42 12.57
N VAL A 32 12.19 7.59 11.28
CA VAL A 32 11.42 6.96 10.20
C VAL A 32 12.36 6.25 9.24
N CYS A 33 11.84 5.21 8.58
CA CYS A 33 12.55 4.49 7.54
C CYS A 33 13.08 5.47 6.49
N PRO A 34 14.40 5.47 6.19
CA PRO A 34 14.97 6.40 5.22
C PRO A 34 14.36 6.27 3.82
N TRP A 35 13.92 5.06 3.44
CA TRP A 35 13.44 4.75 2.08
C TRP A 35 11.95 5.00 1.87
N CYS A 36 11.10 4.69 2.84
CA CYS A 36 9.64 4.77 2.69
C CYS A 36 8.95 5.64 3.74
N LYS A 37 9.70 6.23 4.66
CA LYS A 37 9.20 7.06 5.77
C LYS A 37 8.25 6.34 6.74
N ALA A 38 8.16 5.00 6.67
CA ALA A 38 7.45 4.20 7.65
C ALA A 38 8.02 4.42 9.08
N PRO A 39 7.17 4.47 10.12
CA PRO A 39 7.61 4.71 11.48
C PRO A 39 8.48 3.57 12.01
N LYS A 40 9.39 3.92 12.95
CA LYS A 40 10.23 2.95 13.68
C LYS A 40 9.45 1.76 14.23
N ALA A 41 8.23 2.01 14.72
CA ALA A 41 7.38 1.00 15.35
C ALA A 41 6.98 -0.17 14.44
N LEU A 42 7.05 -0.02 13.12
CA LEU A 42 6.74 -1.11 12.17
C LEU A 42 7.94 -2.03 11.88
N PHE A 43 9.13 -1.73 12.38
CA PHE A 43 10.30 -2.57 12.09
C PHE A 43 10.24 -3.88 12.85
N GLU A 44 10.55 -4.96 12.13
CA GLU A 44 10.64 -6.30 12.68
C GLU A 44 12.11 -6.63 12.94
N GLU A 45 12.39 -7.15 14.13
CA GLU A 45 13.68 -7.78 14.40
C GLU A 45 13.77 -9.07 13.58
N ARG A 46 14.83 -9.21 12.77
CA ARG A 46 15.14 -10.48 12.11
C ARG A 46 16.47 -11.03 12.63
N SER A 47 16.41 -12.24 13.14
CA SER A 47 17.59 -13.09 13.26
C SER A 47 17.97 -13.61 11.85
N LEU A 48 19.25 -13.95 11.63
CA LEU A 48 19.72 -14.52 10.36
C LEU A 48 19.23 -15.97 10.14
N GLU A 49 18.49 -16.53 11.09
CA GLU A 49 17.93 -17.87 11.03
C GLU A 49 16.49 -17.78 10.51
N PRO A 50 16.07 -18.64 9.56
CA PRO A 50 14.70 -18.66 9.11
C PRO A 50 13.81 -19.12 10.27
N GLU A 51 13.04 -18.19 10.84
CA GLU A 51 11.97 -18.55 11.77
C GLU A 51 10.87 -19.31 11.01
N PRO A 52 10.31 -20.38 11.59
CA PRO A 52 9.20 -21.10 10.98
C PRO A 52 8.01 -20.15 10.81
N GLU A 53 7.43 -20.12 9.61
CA GLU A 53 6.19 -19.38 9.33
C GLU A 53 5.10 -19.86 10.30
N GLU A 54 4.69 -18.99 11.24
CA GLU A 54 3.55 -19.28 12.10
C GLU A 54 2.27 -19.35 11.25
N GLN A 55 1.65 -20.52 11.24
CA GLN A 55 0.35 -20.72 10.61
C GLN A 55 -0.75 -20.17 11.51
N HIS A 56 -1.10 -18.90 11.30
CA HIS A 56 -2.29 -18.33 11.89
C HIS A 56 -3.51 -18.83 11.10
N THR A 57 -4.39 -19.60 11.74
CA THR A 57 -5.66 -19.99 11.14
C THR A 57 -6.58 -18.78 11.17
N VAL A 58 -6.79 -18.16 10.01
CA VAL A 58 -7.71 -17.04 9.86
C VAL A 58 -9.08 -17.62 9.53
N GLN A 59 -10.15 -17.04 10.09
CA GLN A 59 -11.49 -17.46 9.72
C GLN A 59 -11.75 -17.09 8.24
N PRO A 60 -12.37 -17.99 7.45
CA PRO A 60 -12.70 -17.67 6.08
C PRO A 60 -13.67 -16.50 6.04
N VAL A 61 -13.33 -15.49 5.24
CA VAL A 61 -14.21 -14.37 4.94
C VAL A 61 -15.38 -14.93 4.13
N LYS A 62 -16.58 -14.96 4.73
CA LYS A 62 -17.81 -15.25 3.99
C LYS A 62 -18.41 -13.94 3.51
N GLU A 63 -17.94 -13.45 2.37
CA GLU A 63 -18.65 -12.38 1.68
C GLU A 63 -19.90 -12.94 0.99
N GLU A 64 -21.05 -12.31 1.26
CA GLU A 64 -22.24 -12.53 0.47
C GLU A 64 -22.06 -11.86 -0.89
N ILE A 65 -22.08 -12.66 -1.97
CA ILE A 65 -22.02 -12.13 -3.34
C ILE A 65 -23.23 -11.23 -3.54
N ARG A 66 -22.97 -9.93 -3.67
CA ARG A 66 -23.98 -8.90 -3.94
C ARG A 66 -23.67 -8.17 -5.25
N PRO A 67 -24.67 -7.56 -5.90
CA PRO A 67 -24.41 -6.67 -7.02
C PRO A 67 -23.55 -5.47 -6.57
N LEU A 68 -22.67 -5.04 -7.46
CA LEU A 68 -21.91 -3.80 -7.30
C LEU A 68 -22.83 -2.60 -7.47
N ASN A 69 -22.61 -1.54 -6.68
CA ASN A 69 -23.17 -0.23 -6.98
C ASN A 69 -22.42 0.43 -8.17
N TYR A 70 -22.88 1.59 -8.64
CA TYR A 70 -22.29 2.20 -9.82
C TYR A 70 -20.87 2.68 -9.56
N LEU A 71 -20.58 3.23 -8.37
CA LEU A 71 -19.23 3.67 -8.03
C LEU A 71 -18.25 2.48 -7.92
N GLU A 72 -18.66 1.37 -7.34
CA GLU A 72 -17.88 0.14 -7.29
C GLU A 72 -17.59 -0.41 -8.69
N ALA A 73 -18.59 -0.39 -9.58
CA ALA A 73 -18.42 -0.76 -10.98
C ALA A 73 -17.47 0.21 -11.71
N ALA A 74 -17.54 1.51 -11.41
CA ALA A 74 -16.63 2.51 -11.97
C ALA A 74 -15.18 2.25 -11.55
N VAL A 75 -14.95 2.00 -10.26
CA VAL A 75 -13.63 1.67 -9.71
C VAL A 75 -13.10 0.38 -10.35
N LEU A 76 -13.91 -0.68 -10.41
CA LEU A 76 -13.54 -1.93 -11.06
C LEU A 76 -13.12 -1.71 -12.52
N CYS A 77 -13.92 -0.97 -13.29
CA CYS A 77 -13.63 -0.68 -14.69
C CYS A 77 -12.34 0.13 -14.85
N SER A 78 -12.11 1.15 -14.03
CA SER A 78 -10.87 1.94 -14.12
C SER A 78 -9.61 1.12 -13.81
N ASN A 79 -9.70 0.17 -12.86
CA ASN A 79 -8.62 -0.76 -12.55
C ASN A 79 -8.36 -1.74 -13.69
N LEU A 80 -9.41 -2.29 -14.29
CA LEU A 80 -9.30 -3.15 -15.48
C LEU A 80 -8.69 -2.40 -16.66
N ALA A 81 -9.09 -1.14 -16.90
CA ALA A 81 -8.52 -0.30 -17.95
C ALA A 81 -7.00 -0.15 -17.80
N ARG A 82 -6.52 0.11 -16.57
CA ARG A 82 -5.09 0.19 -16.28
C ARG A 82 -4.39 -1.15 -16.52
N GLY A 83 -5.01 -2.27 -16.15
CA GLY A 83 -4.51 -3.61 -16.45
C GLY A 83 -4.32 -3.83 -17.96
N CYS A 84 -5.35 -3.53 -18.75
CA CYS A 84 -5.33 -3.61 -20.21
C CYS A 84 -4.23 -2.73 -20.83
N GLU A 85 -4.09 -1.48 -20.37
CA GLU A 85 -3.02 -0.57 -20.80
C GLU A 85 -1.63 -1.19 -20.59
N LYS A 86 -1.38 -1.82 -19.44
CA LYS A 86 -0.09 -2.48 -19.15
C LYS A 86 0.15 -3.75 -19.96
N GLN A 87 -0.92 -4.32 -20.52
CA GLN A 87 -0.88 -5.46 -21.42
C GLN A 87 -0.86 -5.05 -22.91
N TYR A 88 -0.80 -3.76 -23.21
CA TYR A 88 -0.87 -3.20 -24.57
C TYR A 88 -2.22 -3.46 -25.28
N LEU A 89 -3.27 -3.68 -24.50
CA LEU A 89 -4.66 -3.85 -24.95
C LEU A 89 -5.38 -2.50 -24.89
N PHE A 90 -5.01 -1.60 -25.80
CA PHE A 90 -5.44 -0.20 -25.73
C PHE A 90 -6.93 0.00 -26.03
N GLU A 91 -7.50 -0.79 -26.95
CA GLU A 91 -8.92 -0.70 -27.29
C GLU A 91 -9.80 -1.13 -26.10
N GLU A 92 -9.44 -2.22 -25.43
CA GLU A 92 -10.12 -2.68 -24.21
C GLU A 92 -9.94 -1.69 -23.06
N ALA A 93 -8.75 -1.09 -22.92
CA ALA A 93 -8.52 -0.05 -21.94
C ALA A 93 -9.44 1.16 -22.17
N ASP A 94 -9.60 1.60 -23.42
CA ASP A 94 -10.50 2.70 -23.77
C ASP A 94 -11.97 2.36 -23.48
N HIS A 95 -12.40 1.13 -23.75
CA HIS A 95 -13.74 0.66 -23.41
C HIS A 95 -13.99 0.63 -21.90
N PHE A 96 -13.06 0.11 -21.12
CA PHE A 96 -13.17 0.12 -19.66
C PHE A 96 -13.15 1.53 -19.08
N ASN A 97 -12.34 2.45 -19.63
CA ASN A 97 -12.38 3.86 -19.24
C ASN A 97 -13.74 4.51 -19.55
N ALA A 98 -14.33 4.20 -20.71
CA ALA A 98 -15.66 4.70 -21.06
C ALA A 98 -16.75 4.17 -20.10
N LEU A 99 -16.67 2.90 -19.70
CA LEU A 99 -17.56 2.32 -18.69
C LEU A 99 -17.36 2.95 -17.32
N ALA A 100 -16.11 3.17 -16.89
CA ALA A 100 -15.81 3.83 -15.62
C ALA A 100 -16.44 5.22 -15.56
N ALA A 101 -16.20 6.04 -16.60
CA ALA A 101 -16.74 7.38 -16.70
C ALA A 101 -18.27 7.41 -16.88
N HIS A 102 -18.88 6.33 -17.38
CA HIS A 102 -20.32 6.18 -17.44
C HIS A 102 -20.91 5.95 -16.06
N PHE A 103 -20.40 4.94 -15.33
CA PHE A 103 -20.93 4.57 -14.02
C PHE A 103 -20.71 5.66 -12.97
N GLU A 104 -19.57 6.37 -13.01
CA GLU A 104 -19.29 7.49 -12.11
C GLU A 104 -20.34 8.62 -12.20
N LYS A 105 -21.00 8.77 -13.34
CA LYS A 105 -22.06 9.79 -13.54
C LYS A 105 -23.43 9.36 -13.01
N LEU A 106 -23.62 8.08 -12.71
CA LEU A 106 -24.93 7.53 -12.34
C LEU A 106 -25.21 7.62 -10.84
N GLU A 107 -24.19 7.86 -10.02
CA GLU A 107 -24.31 7.88 -8.56
C GLU A 107 -23.47 9.03 -8.00
N PRO A 108 -24.03 9.87 -7.11
CA PRO A 108 -23.26 10.94 -6.48
C PRO A 108 -22.15 10.34 -5.61
N VAL A 109 -20.99 10.99 -5.60
CA VAL A 109 -19.89 10.62 -4.69
C VAL A 109 -20.38 10.76 -3.24
N PRO A 110 -20.23 9.73 -2.39
CA PRO A 110 -20.62 9.80 -0.99
C PRO A 110 -19.89 10.92 -0.25
N THR A 111 -20.61 11.72 0.51
CA THR A 111 -20.05 12.83 1.29
C THR A 111 -19.70 12.44 2.73
N GLU A 112 -20.01 11.22 3.15
CA GLU A 112 -19.85 10.74 4.53
C GLU A 112 -18.46 10.14 4.80
N GLY A 113 -17.58 10.07 3.80
CA GLY A 113 -16.24 9.53 3.94
C GLY A 113 -15.39 10.37 4.90
N THR A 114 -14.71 9.69 5.84
CA THR A 114 -13.75 10.33 6.76
C THR A 114 -12.40 9.62 6.67
N VAL A 115 -11.33 10.33 7.06
CA VAL A 115 -9.99 9.73 7.18
C VAL A 115 -9.99 8.54 8.15
N THR A 116 -10.78 8.64 9.22
CA THR A 116 -10.96 7.55 10.18
C THR A 116 -11.56 6.31 9.53
N LEU A 117 -12.63 6.47 8.74
CA LEU A 117 -13.24 5.36 8.01
C LEU A 117 -12.26 4.73 7.01
N MET A 118 -11.47 5.55 6.28
CA MET A 118 -10.44 5.01 5.38
C MET A 118 -9.42 4.16 6.13
N LYS A 119 -8.98 4.60 7.31
CA LYS A 119 -8.04 3.85 8.14
C LYS A 119 -8.65 2.54 8.64
N GLU A 120 -9.89 2.56 9.10
CA GLU A 120 -10.61 1.36 9.54
C GLU A 120 -10.72 0.32 8.41
N CYS A 121 -11.03 0.74 7.18
CA CYS A 121 -11.05 -0.15 6.03
C CYS A 121 -9.67 -0.77 5.74
N LEU A 122 -8.59 0.01 5.78
CA LEU A 122 -7.24 -0.53 5.57
C LEU A 122 -6.83 -1.50 6.70
N GLN A 123 -7.27 -1.25 7.93
CA GLN A 123 -7.03 -2.15 9.05
C GLN A 123 -7.81 -3.46 8.91
N GLU A 124 -9.05 -3.41 8.43
CA GLU A 124 -9.83 -4.61 8.14
C GLU A 124 -9.16 -5.44 7.02
N ASP A 125 -8.66 -4.78 5.97
CA ASP A 125 -7.87 -5.43 4.92
C ASP A 125 -6.64 -6.16 5.48
N LEU A 126 -5.82 -5.47 6.29
CA LEU A 126 -4.57 -6.02 6.82
C LEU A 126 -4.79 -7.14 7.85
N THR A 127 -5.80 -7.00 8.69
CA THR A 127 -6.01 -7.92 9.83
C THR A 127 -6.95 -9.06 9.52
N HIS A 128 -7.82 -8.92 8.52
CA HIS A 128 -8.85 -9.92 8.20
C HIS A 128 -8.79 -10.41 6.75
N TYR A 129 -9.00 -9.54 5.76
CA TYR A 129 -9.18 -9.97 4.36
C TYR A 129 -7.89 -10.54 3.75
N GLN A 130 -6.76 -9.85 3.89
CA GLN A 130 -5.49 -10.29 3.30
C GLN A 130 -4.98 -11.59 3.92
N PRO A 131 -4.99 -11.78 5.25
CA PRO A 131 -4.61 -13.06 5.84
C PRO A 131 -5.50 -14.23 5.38
N ALA A 132 -6.82 -14.03 5.29
CA ALA A 132 -7.75 -15.05 4.79
C ALA A 132 -7.48 -15.40 3.31
N LEU A 133 -7.35 -14.39 2.45
CA LEU A 133 -7.06 -14.59 1.02
C LEU A 133 -5.69 -15.27 0.81
N ARG A 134 -4.69 -14.91 1.63
CA ARG A 134 -3.37 -15.55 1.60
C ARG A 134 -3.48 -17.04 1.93
N GLN A 135 -4.22 -17.39 2.98
CA GLN A 135 -4.41 -18.79 3.38
C GLN A 135 -5.08 -19.60 2.27
N GLU A 136 -6.15 -19.08 1.66
CA GLU A 136 -6.83 -19.74 0.54
C GLU A 136 -5.92 -19.89 -0.68
N ALA A 137 -5.19 -18.83 -1.05
CA ALA A 137 -4.27 -18.85 -2.18
C ALA A 137 -3.10 -19.82 -1.95
N GLN A 138 -2.59 -19.93 -0.72
CA GLN A 138 -1.58 -20.93 -0.34
C GLN A 138 -2.12 -22.36 -0.48
N ALA A 139 -3.33 -22.62 0.04
CA ALA A 139 -3.99 -23.92 -0.06
C ALA A 139 -4.23 -24.31 -1.53
N ALA A 140 -4.64 -23.35 -2.37
CA ALA A 140 -4.82 -23.51 -3.80
C ALA A 140 -3.50 -23.56 -4.60
N LYS A 141 -2.36 -23.24 -3.97
CA LYS A 141 -1.06 -23.02 -4.62
C LYS A 141 -1.12 -21.97 -5.75
N ASP A 142 -1.99 -20.98 -5.61
CA ASP A 142 -2.15 -19.90 -6.57
C ASP A 142 -1.03 -18.87 -6.43
N ARG A 143 0.04 -19.09 -7.19
CA ARG A 143 1.20 -18.17 -7.19
C ARG A 143 0.86 -16.77 -7.70
N GLY A 144 -0.18 -16.62 -8.51
CA GLY A 144 -0.60 -15.33 -9.04
C GLY A 144 -1.16 -14.44 -7.94
N VAL A 145 -2.14 -14.97 -7.20
CA VAL A 145 -2.75 -14.27 -6.05
C VAL A 145 -1.71 -14.02 -4.97
N LEU A 146 -0.88 -15.00 -4.62
CA LEU A 146 0.17 -14.82 -3.62
C LEU A 146 1.15 -13.69 -3.97
N ARG A 147 1.51 -13.57 -5.26
CA ARG A 147 2.38 -12.50 -5.73
C ARG A 147 1.70 -11.13 -5.67
N ALA A 148 0.42 -11.05 -6.07
CA ALA A 148 -0.34 -9.81 -5.97
C ALA A 148 -0.44 -9.33 -4.50
N LEU A 149 -0.78 -10.25 -3.60
CA LEU A 149 -0.86 -10.00 -2.15
C LEU A 149 0.45 -9.46 -1.57
N THR A 150 1.61 -10.02 -1.96
CA THR A 150 2.91 -9.53 -1.46
C THR A 150 3.13 -8.03 -1.70
N TRP A 151 2.67 -7.49 -2.83
CA TRP A 151 2.82 -6.06 -3.10
C TRP A 151 1.67 -5.25 -2.54
N GLN A 152 0.44 -5.76 -2.64
CA GLN A 152 -0.75 -5.10 -2.11
C GLN A 152 -0.60 -4.84 -0.61
N GLU A 153 -0.24 -5.86 0.18
CA GLU A 153 -0.08 -5.76 1.63
C GLU A 153 0.91 -4.65 2.02
N LYS A 154 2.07 -4.61 1.36
CA LYS A 154 3.09 -3.57 1.60
C LYS A 154 2.57 -2.16 1.31
N VAL A 155 1.73 -2.01 0.29
CA VAL A 155 1.15 -0.71 -0.07
C VAL A 155 0.05 -0.36 0.92
N THR A 156 -0.82 -1.31 1.30
CA THR A 156 -1.84 -1.10 2.33
C THR A 156 -1.23 -0.70 3.67
N MET A 157 -0.16 -1.36 4.13
CA MET A 157 0.58 -0.98 5.35
C MET A 157 1.17 0.43 5.26
N LEU A 158 1.71 0.81 4.09
CA LEU A 158 2.21 2.16 3.85
C LEU A 158 1.08 3.20 3.92
N LEU A 159 -0.05 2.91 3.27
CA LEU A 159 -1.22 3.80 3.26
C LEU A 159 -1.75 3.98 4.69
N GLU A 160 -1.89 2.90 5.46
CA GLU A 160 -2.27 2.99 6.88
C GLU A 160 -1.29 3.85 7.66
N SER A 161 0.02 3.63 7.49
CA SER A 161 1.06 4.44 8.12
C SER A 161 0.98 5.92 7.75
N LEU A 162 0.60 6.25 6.50
CA LEU A 162 0.40 7.64 6.08
C LEU A 162 -0.83 8.25 6.75
N LEU A 163 -1.93 7.51 6.88
CA LEU A 163 -3.13 7.99 7.58
C LEU A 163 -2.86 8.21 9.07
N VAL A 164 -2.13 7.30 9.75
CA VAL A 164 -1.73 7.48 11.16
C VAL A 164 -0.87 8.73 11.33
N ARG A 165 0.06 8.97 10.40
CA ARG A 165 0.88 10.19 10.40
C ARG A 165 0.02 11.43 10.18
N TYR A 166 -0.92 11.38 9.24
CA TYR A 166 -1.86 12.47 8.97
C TYR A 166 -2.77 12.78 10.16
N GLU A 167 -3.21 11.77 10.93
CA GLU A 167 -3.98 12.00 12.18
C GLU A 167 -3.18 12.78 13.22
N THR A 168 -1.85 12.66 13.21
CA THR A 168 -0.95 13.33 14.17
C THR A 168 -0.53 14.72 13.68
N GLU A 169 -0.17 14.84 12.41
CA GLU A 169 0.40 16.06 11.81
C GLU A 169 -0.65 16.96 11.12
N GLY A 170 -1.80 16.40 10.74
CA GLY A 170 -2.83 17.09 9.98
C GLY A 170 -2.33 17.63 8.64
N GLU A 171 -2.94 18.73 8.18
CA GLU A 171 -2.63 19.40 6.91
C GLU A 171 -1.15 19.82 6.79
N THR A 172 -0.46 20.07 7.90
CA THR A 172 0.96 20.46 7.90
C THR A 172 1.87 19.43 7.26
N MET A 173 1.46 18.15 7.22
CA MET A 173 2.15 17.07 6.53
C MET A 173 2.21 17.28 5.00
N LEU A 174 1.21 17.98 4.45
CA LEU A 174 1.00 18.14 3.01
C LEU A 174 1.34 19.56 2.53
N GLU A 175 1.42 20.53 3.43
CA GLU A 175 1.70 21.93 3.11
C GLU A 175 3.06 22.12 2.43
N GLY A 176 3.05 22.48 1.14
CA GLY A 176 4.25 22.77 0.37
C GLY A 176 5.11 21.54 0.05
N VAL A 177 4.64 20.33 0.38
CA VAL A 177 5.36 19.08 0.15
C VAL A 177 4.78 18.36 -1.07
N PRO A 178 5.60 18.00 -2.08
CA PRO A 178 5.09 17.28 -3.24
C PRO A 178 4.73 15.83 -2.92
N ILE A 179 3.65 15.35 -3.55
CA ILE A 179 3.16 13.97 -3.42
C ILE A 179 3.39 13.24 -4.74
N TYR A 180 3.89 12.00 -4.66
CA TYR A 180 4.13 11.14 -5.81
C TYR A 180 3.46 9.79 -5.62
N VAL A 181 2.90 9.24 -6.70
CA VAL A 181 2.27 7.92 -6.70
C VAL A 181 2.91 7.03 -7.75
N CYS A 182 3.35 5.84 -7.33
CA CYS A 182 3.86 4.84 -8.26
C CYS A 182 2.74 4.31 -9.15
N SER A 183 2.84 4.53 -10.46
CA SER A 183 1.87 4.10 -11.48
C SER A 183 1.72 2.58 -11.64
N ILE A 184 2.52 1.80 -10.90
CA ILE A 184 2.56 0.33 -10.98
C ILE A 184 1.97 -0.33 -9.75
N CYS A 185 2.35 0.12 -8.54
CA CYS A 185 1.91 -0.50 -7.29
C CYS A 185 1.09 0.42 -6.38
N GLY A 186 0.98 1.71 -6.68
CA GLY A 186 0.24 2.65 -5.83
C GLY A 186 1.01 3.17 -4.60
N PHE A 187 2.29 2.82 -4.43
CA PHE A 187 3.14 3.42 -3.40
C PHE A 187 3.08 4.95 -3.44
N ILE A 188 2.74 5.56 -2.30
CA ILE A 188 2.65 7.02 -2.14
C ILE A 188 3.90 7.52 -1.41
N TYR A 189 4.53 8.54 -1.99
CA TYR A 189 5.67 9.24 -1.40
C TYR A 189 5.31 10.71 -1.15
N VAL A 190 5.58 11.19 0.06
CA VAL A 190 5.36 12.58 0.47
C VAL A 190 6.73 13.16 0.83
N GLY A 191 7.29 14.01 -0.02
CA GLY A 191 8.62 14.59 0.15
C GLY A 191 9.30 15.00 -1.16
N ASP A 192 10.32 15.85 -1.06
CA ASP A 192 11.06 16.37 -2.22
C ASP A 192 12.00 15.34 -2.87
N ASP A 193 12.63 14.50 -2.05
CA ASP A 193 13.65 13.55 -2.52
C ASP A 193 13.01 12.24 -3.00
N VAL A 194 12.42 12.26 -4.19
CA VAL A 194 11.76 11.08 -4.78
C VAL A 194 12.76 9.91 -4.93
N PRO A 195 12.42 8.69 -4.50
CA PRO A 195 13.29 7.53 -4.67
C PRO A 195 13.62 7.24 -6.14
N GLU A 196 14.90 6.98 -6.45
CA GLU A 196 15.34 6.54 -7.79
C GLU A 196 14.75 5.20 -8.22
N ILE A 197 14.32 4.39 -7.25
CA ILE A 197 13.67 3.09 -7.44
C ILE A 197 12.51 3.00 -6.46
N CYS A 198 11.33 2.59 -6.94
CA CYS A 198 10.17 2.36 -6.09
C CYS A 198 10.50 1.32 -5.01
N PRO A 199 10.37 1.65 -3.71
CA PRO A 199 10.75 0.74 -2.63
C PRO A 199 9.90 -0.53 -2.55
N VAL A 200 8.70 -0.51 -3.13
CA VAL A 200 7.76 -1.64 -3.11
C VAL A 200 7.98 -2.57 -4.31
N CYS A 201 7.71 -2.10 -5.52
CA CYS A 201 7.72 -2.94 -6.74
C CYS A 201 9.01 -2.86 -7.55
N LYS A 202 9.98 -2.04 -7.11
CA LYS A 202 11.32 -1.92 -7.71
C LYS A 202 11.36 -1.40 -9.15
N VAL A 203 10.29 -0.76 -9.62
CA VAL A 203 10.33 -0.02 -10.89
C VAL A 203 11.15 1.27 -10.75
N PRO A 204 11.70 1.81 -11.85
CA PRO A 204 12.45 3.06 -11.80
C PRO A 204 11.62 4.25 -11.29
N GLY A 205 12.31 5.23 -10.69
CA GLY A 205 11.76 6.41 -10.04
C GLY A 205 10.87 7.27 -10.93
N TRP A 206 11.15 7.31 -12.24
CA TRP A 206 10.32 8.05 -13.21
C TRP A 206 8.89 7.50 -13.36
N LYS A 207 8.59 6.30 -12.83
CA LYS A 207 7.23 5.76 -12.73
C LYS A 207 6.45 6.28 -11.52
N LEU A 208 7.10 7.01 -10.60
CA LEU A 208 6.46 7.76 -9.53
C LEU A 208 6.03 9.11 -10.09
N THR A 209 4.75 9.22 -10.42
CA THR A 209 4.19 10.42 -11.02
C THR A 209 3.82 11.39 -9.92
N LYS A 210 4.26 12.65 -10.05
CA LYS A 210 3.83 13.72 -9.16
C LYS A 210 2.32 13.91 -9.31
N ILE A 211 1.60 13.89 -8.20
CA ILE A 211 0.19 14.27 -8.19
C ILE A 211 0.16 15.79 -8.07
N GLU A 212 -0.32 16.44 -9.13
CA GLU A 212 -0.71 17.85 -9.03
C GLU A 212 -1.94 17.89 -8.13
N GLY A 213 -1.89 18.70 -7.08
CA GLY A 213 -3.02 18.84 -6.16
C GLY A 213 -4.27 19.12 -6.99
N GLY A 214 -5.22 18.19 -6.96
CA GLY A 214 -6.55 18.44 -7.48
C GLY A 214 -7.08 19.70 -6.81
N ASP A 215 -7.73 20.56 -7.56
CA ASP A 215 -8.51 21.67 -7.02
C ASP A 215 -9.68 21.03 -6.25
N PHE A 216 -9.44 20.55 -5.03
CA PHE A 216 -10.44 19.93 -4.15
C PHE A 216 -11.27 21.03 -3.46
N ARG A 217 -11.74 21.98 -4.26
CA ARG A 217 -12.71 23.01 -3.88
C ARG A 217 -14.12 22.59 -4.27
#